data_AF-A0A847F372-F1
#
_entry.id   AF-A0A847F372-F1
#
_cell.length_a   1.000
_cell.length_b   1.000
_cell.length_c   1.000
_cell.angle_alpha   90.00
_cell.angle_beta   90.00
_cell.angle_gamma   90.00
#
_symmetry.space_group_name_H-M   'P 1'
#
loop_
_entity.id
_entity.type
_entity.pdbx_description
1 polymer ?
#
loop_
_entity_poly.entity_id
_entity_poly.type
_entity_poly.pdbx_seq_one_letter_code
_entity_poly.pdbx_strand_id
1 'polypeptide(L)'
;MRRPSAASLSVFLALIAALSPRPTRAESLSDGLYRKWDSEVQLAALLGAGFADGSHRELGASGNFAVAARFLDAFGPRFDLSLHHEGLRLHGGLEIRPLGPAHFLQNLSTGRARLDLFIRSPGFTLGSRLYPDARFYWQFGLGAPLLLPKKRLHGLDLRIEFRHQPKTRALRNTDGLGEAVYELYLLFDLAIALGGRPLSR
;
A
#
# COMPACT_ATOMS: atom_id res chain seq x y z
N MET A 1 36.98 -7.76 14.51
CA MET A 1 35.66 -7.10 14.37
C MET A 1 35.54 -6.00 15.43
N ARG A 2 35.58 -4.72 15.05
CA ARG A 2 35.45 -3.60 16.00
C ARG A 2 33.96 -3.44 16.35
N ARG A 3 33.61 -3.55 17.63
CA ARG A 3 32.24 -3.29 18.11
C ARG A 3 31.91 -1.82 17.87
N PRO A 4 30.74 -1.47 17.30
CA PRO A 4 30.34 -0.07 17.21
C PRO A 4 30.29 0.51 18.62
N SER A 5 30.94 1.66 18.83
CA SER A 5 30.98 2.30 20.14
C SER A 5 29.59 2.87 20.46
N ALA A 6 29.20 2.84 21.73
CA ALA A 6 27.93 3.42 22.18
C ALA A 6 27.77 4.89 21.74
N ALA A 7 28.88 5.61 21.56
CA ALA A 7 28.91 6.98 21.05
C ALA A 7 28.37 7.09 19.61
N SER A 8 28.65 6.13 18.72
CA SER A 8 28.12 6.13 17.35
C SER A 8 26.60 5.94 17.33
N LEU A 9 26.06 5.13 18.24
CA LEU A 9 24.62 4.92 18.38
C LEU A 9 23.92 6.16 18.95
N SER A 10 24.53 6.81 19.96
CA SER A 10 23.98 8.03 20.56
C SER A 10 23.97 9.21 19.59
N VAL A 11 25.00 9.36 18.75
CA VAL A 11 25.04 10.40 17.71
C VAL A 11 23.99 10.12 16.62
N PHE A 12 23.82 8.86 16.22
CA PHE A 12 22.79 8.47 15.25
C PHE A 12 21.37 8.72 15.80
N LEU A 13 21.11 8.37 17.06
CA LEU A 13 19.84 8.65 17.75
C LEU A 13 19.60 10.15 17.93
N ALA A 14 20.64 10.93 18.25
CA ALA A 14 20.55 12.38 18.36
C ALA A 14 20.30 13.04 16.99
N LEU A 15 20.86 12.50 15.91
CA LEU A 15 20.59 12.98 14.55
C LEU A 15 19.14 12.69 14.14
N ILE A 16 18.62 11.50 14.47
CA ILE A 16 17.20 11.13 14.26
C ILE A 16 16.27 12.04 15.09
N ALA A 17 16.63 12.33 16.34
CA ALA A 17 15.88 13.25 17.19
C ALA A 17 15.96 14.70 16.68
N ALA A 18 17.09 15.14 16.12
CA ALA A 18 17.26 16.48 15.53
C ALA A 18 16.56 16.62 14.16
N LEU A 19 16.36 15.51 13.45
CA LEU A 19 15.53 15.40 12.24
C LEU A 19 14.03 15.25 12.57
N SER A 20 13.65 15.26 13.85
CA SER A 20 12.24 15.25 14.25
C SER A 20 11.59 16.59 13.84
N PRO A 21 10.63 16.58 12.91
CA PRO A 21 9.96 17.80 12.48
C PRO A 21 9.21 18.41 13.66
N ARG A 22 9.30 19.73 13.81
CA ARG A 22 8.46 20.47 14.77
C ARG A 22 7.01 20.40 14.28
N PRO A 23 6.04 20.02 15.14
CA PRO A 23 4.66 19.88 14.73
C PRO A 23 4.10 21.25 14.34
N THR A 24 3.80 21.45 13.05
CA THR A 24 3.25 22.71 12.54
C THR A 24 1.75 22.55 12.35
N ARG A 25 0.96 23.00 13.33
CA ARG A 25 -0.49 23.29 13.28
C ARG A 25 -1.39 22.36 12.43
N ALA A 26 -2.08 21.43 13.09
CA ALA A 26 -3.40 20.97 12.60
C ALA A 26 -4.43 22.08 12.94
N GLU A 27 -4.84 22.88 11.96
CA GLU A 27 -5.86 23.92 12.16
C GLU A 27 -7.28 23.42 11.89
N SER A 28 -8.14 23.56 12.91
CA SER A 28 -9.61 23.55 12.91
C SER A 28 -10.36 22.23 12.65
N LEU A 29 -11.45 22.05 13.42
CA LEU A 29 -12.50 21.01 13.37
C LEU A 29 -12.50 20.09 12.12
N SER A 30 -12.29 18.77 12.33
CA SER A 30 -12.36 17.69 11.33
C SER A 30 -11.37 17.78 10.16
N ASP A 31 -10.09 17.98 10.44
CA ASP A 31 -9.06 17.86 9.41
C ASP A 31 -8.19 16.62 9.62
N GLY A 32 -8.79 15.41 9.60
CA GLY A 32 -8.06 14.12 9.58
C GLY A 32 -7.16 13.92 8.34
N LEU A 33 -6.54 15.00 7.85
CA LEU A 33 -5.53 15.11 6.80
C LEU A 33 -6.12 14.97 5.39
N TYR A 34 -7.14 15.80 5.12
CA TYR A 34 -8.08 15.75 3.98
C TYR A 34 -9.27 14.81 4.16
N ARG A 35 -9.80 14.71 5.38
CA ARG A 35 -10.98 13.91 5.76
C ARG A 35 -10.82 12.39 5.66
N LYS A 36 -9.73 11.91 5.08
CA LYS A 36 -9.45 10.47 4.96
C LYS A 36 -9.44 9.77 6.32
N TRP A 37 -8.93 10.41 7.37
CA TRP A 37 -8.90 9.82 8.70
C TRP A 37 -10.13 10.15 9.55
N ASP A 38 -11.06 10.97 9.05
CA ASP A 38 -12.32 11.19 9.75
C ASP A 38 -13.24 9.96 9.64
N SER A 39 -13.01 9.09 8.63
CA SER A 39 -13.66 7.79 8.50
C SER A 39 -12.85 6.71 9.22
N GLU A 40 -13.53 5.90 10.03
CA GLU A 40 -12.91 4.73 10.68
C GLU A 40 -12.54 3.65 9.64
N VAL A 41 -13.38 3.47 8.61
CA VAL A 41 -13.23 2.44 7.57
C VAL A 41 -13.44 3.04 6.18
N GLN A 42 -12.61 2.62 5.23
CA GLN A 42 -12.75 2.92 3.81
C GLN A 42 -12.88 1.63 3.01
N LEU A 43 -13.73 1.63 2.00
CA LEU A 43 -13.77 0.58 0.99
C LEU A 43 -13.05 1.08 -0.25
N ALA A 44 -12.07 0.32 -0.72
CA ALA A 44 -11.32 0.60 -1.92
C ALA A 44 -11.59 -0.48 -2.97
N ALA A 45 -11.87 -0.06 -4.20
CA ALA A 45 -11.92 -0.92 -5.36
C ALA A 45 -10.78 -0.54 -6.30
N LEU A 46 -9.99 -1.53 -6.70
CA LEU A 46 -8.90 -1.36 -7.64
C LEU A 46 -9.21 -2.13 -8.92
N LEU A 47 -8.99 -1.50 -10.07
CA LEU A 47 -9.17 -2.13 -11.36
C LEU A 47 -8.10 -1.66 -12.34
N GLY A 48 -7.52 -2.59 -13.08
CA GLY A 48 -6.66 -2.26 -14.19
C GLY A 48 -6.00 -3.46 -14.84
N ALA A 49 -4.89 -3.20 -15.51
CA ALA A 49 -4.18 -4.16 -16.33
C ALA A 49 -2.68 -4.05 -16.11
N GLY A 50 -1.97 -5.07 -16.54
CA GLY A 50 -0.56 -5.21 -16.27
C GLY A 50 0.06 -6.35 -17.05
N PHE A 51 1.25 -6.71 -16.60
CA PHE A 51 2.04 -7.77 -17.20
C PHE A 51 2.53 -8.72 -16.11
N ALA A 52 2.63 -10.00 -16.44
CA ALA A 52 3.23 -11.02 -15.60
C ALA A 52 4.41 -11.64 -16.34
N ASP A 53 5.58 -11.65 -15.72
CA ASP A 53 6.75 -12.38 -16.18
C ASP A 53 6.83 -13.70 -15.41
N GLY A 54 6.53 -14.79 -16.13
CA GLY A 54 6.73 -16.15 -15.66
C GLY A 54 8.09 -16.66 -16.15
N SER A 55 9.11 -16.66 -15.29
CA SER A 55 10.47 -17.14 -15.57
C SER A 55 11.01 -16.82 -16.97
N HIS A 56 11.54 -15.60 -17.14
CA HIS A 56 12.59 -15.27 -18.12
C HIS A 56 12.29 -15.53 -19.61
N ARG A 57 11.08 -15.91 -20.02
CA ARG A 57 10.81 -16.22 -21.43
C ARG A 57 9.54 -15.63 -22.02
N GLU A 58 8.48 -15.37 -21.24
CA GLU A 58 7.25 -14.81 -21.82
C GLU A 58 6.58 -13.79 -20.90
N LEU A 59 6.42 -12.57 -21.41
CA LEU A 59 5.68 -11.49 -20.78
C LEU A 59 4.20 -11.62 -21.19
N GLY A 60 3.36 -12.05 -20.26
CA GLY A 60 1.92 -12.21 -20.49
C GLY A 60 1.13 -10.97 -20.06
N ALA A 61 0.10 -10.60 -20.82
CA ALA A 61 -0.88 -9.61 -20.36
C ALA A 61 -1.69 -10.16 -19.16
N SER A 62 -1.99 -9.29 -18.20
CA SER A 62 -2.76 -9.63 -17.00
C SER A 62 -3.79 -8.54 -16.70
N GLY A 63 -4.98 -8.93 -16.28
CA GLY A 63 -5.99 -8.05 -15.69
C GLY A 63 -6.03 -8.21 -14.18
N ASN A 64 -6.29 -7.14 -13.43
CA ASN A 64 -6.45 -7.24 -11.98
C ASN A 64 -7.64 -6.40 -11.50
N PHE A 65 -8.44 -7.02 -10.63
CA PHE A 65 -9.46 -6.38 -9.84
C PHE A 65 -9.19 -6.68 -8.37
N ALA A 66 -9.29 -5.69 -7.49
CA ALA A 66 -9.11 -5.91 -6.07
C ALA A 66 -10.11 -5.10 -5.24
N VAL A 67 -10.39 -5.62 -4.05
CA VAL A 67 -11.20 -4.93 -3.04
C VAL A 67 -10.41 -4.93 -1.74
N ALA A 68 -10.34 -3.78 -1.09
CA ALA A 68 -9.70 -3.64 0.21
C ALA A 68 -10.61 -2.88 1.19
N ALA A 69 -10.64 -3.33 2.44
CA ALA A 69 -11.17 -2.54 3.55
C ALA A 69 -9.99 -1.93 4.29
N ARG A 70 -9.89 -0.60 4.30
CA ARG A 70 -8.78 0.14 4.90
C ARG A 70 -9.25 0.88 6.15
N PHE A 71 -8.69 0.53 7.29
CA PHE A 71 -8.89 1.25 8.54
C PHE A 71 -7.93 2.43 8.58
N LEU A 72 -8.48 3.64 8.77
CA LEU A 72 -7.71 4.89 8.83
C LEU A 72 -6.78 5.13 7.61
N ASP A 73 -7.12 4.59 6.44
CA ASP A 73 -6.23 4.54 5.25
C ASP A 73 -4.83 3.94 5.53
N ALA A 74 -4.70 3.12 6.56
CA ALA A 74 -3.43 2.67 7.11
C ALA A 74 -3.22 1.17 6.95
N PHE A 75 -4.23 0.34 7.18
CA PHE A 75 -4.11 -1.10 7.04
C PHE A 75 -5.46 -1.77 6.85
N GLY A 76 -5.45 -3.02 6.39
CA GLY A 76 -6.63 -3.88 6.44
C GLY A 76 -6.64 -4.99 5.38
N PRO A 77 -7.68 -5.83 5.37
CA PRO A 77 -7.74 -6.97 4.47
C PRO A 77 -7.92 -6.50 3.02
N ARG A 78 -7.25 -7.21 2.11
CA ARG A 78 -7.32 -7.01 0.67
C ARG A 78 -7.50 -8.36 -0.03
N PHE A 79 -8.35 -8.37 -1.04
CA PHE A 79 -8.57 -9.51 -1.91
C PHE A 79 -8.36 -9.09 -3.36
N ASP A 80 -7.57 -9.86 -4.10
CA ASP A 80 -7.23 -9.58 -5.49
C ASP A 80 -7.62 -10.75 -6.40
N LEU A 81 -8.39 -10.45 -7.43
CA LEU A 81 -8.70 -11.33 -8.54
C LEU A 81 -7.83 -10.93 -9.74
N SER A 82 -6.95 -11.83 -10.18
CA SER A 82 -6.07 -11.58 -11.33
C SER A 82 -6.39 -12.56 -12.46
N LEU A 83 -6.53 -12.05 -13.68
CA LEU A 83 -6.82 -12.81 -14.88
C LEU A 83 -5.56 -12.85 -15.74
N HIS A 84 -4.98 -14.04 -15.90
CA HIS A 84 -3.82 -14.29 -16.75
C HIS A 84 -4.22 -15.15 -17.96
N HIS A 85 -3.33 -15.28 -18.93
CA HIS A 85 -3.50 -16.24 -20.02
C HIS A 85 -3.68 -17.69 -19.53
N GLU A 86 -2.98 -18.05 -18.45
CA GLU A 86 -3.08 -19.37 -17.79
C GLU A 86 -4.36 -19.57 -16.97
N GLY A 87 -5.14 -18.50 -16.75
CA GLY A 87 -6.41 -18.55 -16.01
C GLY A 87 -6.50 -17.57 -14.84
N LEU A 88 -7.51 -17.83 -14.00
CA LEU A 88 -7.91 -16.99 -12.87
C LEU A 88 -7.08 -17.30 -11.62
N ARG A 89 -6.63 -16.25 -10.92
CA ARG A 89 -5.92 -16.35 -9.64
C ARG A 89 -6.60 -15.49 -8.59
N LEU A 90 -6.89 -16.08 -7.43
CA LEU A 90 -7.44 -15.36 -6.27
C LEU A 90 -6.34 -15.19 -5.24
N HIS A 91 -6.19 -13.99 -4.69
CA HIS A 91 -5.26 -13.68 -3.62
C HIS A 91 -6.01 -13.05 -2.46
N GLY A 92 -5.53 -13.33 -1.25
CA GLY A 92 -5.97 -12.68 -0.03
C GLY A 92 -4.77 -12.29 0.82
N GLY A 93 -4.81 -11.10 1.40
CA GLY A 93 -3.71 -10.57 2.20
C GLY A 93 -4.10 -9.39 3.07
N LEU A 94 -3.08 -8.83 3.72
CA LEU A 94 -3.17 -7.64 4.54
C LEU A 94 -2.38 -6.51 3.87
N GLU A 95 -3.06 -5.41 3.52
CA GLU A 95 -2.44 -4.17 3.07
C GLU A 95 -2.01 -3.35 4.30
N ILE A 96 -0.84 -2.70 4.22
CA ILE A 96 -0.29 -1.77 5.21
C ILE A 96 0.30 -0.57 4.46
N ARG A 97 -0.03 0.65 4.91
CA ARG A 97 0.36 1.95 4.35
C ARG A 97 0.98 2.79 5.45
N PRO A 98 2.26 2.55 5.80
CA PRO A 98 2.86 3.09 7.02
C PRO A 98 3.02 4.62 6.99
N LEU A 99 3.13 5.20 5.80
CA LEU A 99 3.38 6.63 5.65
C LEU A 99 2.15 7.48 5.94
N GLY A 100 0.93 6.96 5.78
CA GLY A 100 -0.29 7.66 6.18
C GLY A 100 -0.26 8.07 7.67
N PRO A 101 -0.18 7.09 8.58
CA PRO A 101 -0.05 7.34 10.01
C PRO A 101 1.17 8.14 10.42
N ALA A 102 2.34 7.82 9.88
CA ALA A 102 3.56 8.55 10.21
C ALA A 102 3.43 10.04 9.86
N HIS A 103 2.88 10.35 8.68
CA HIS A 103 2.72 11.72 8.20
C HIS A 103 1.69 12.52 9.00
N PHE A 104 0.64 11.86 9.50
CA PHE A 104 -0.34 12.48 10.40
C PHE A 104 0.22 12.70 11.81
N LEU A 105 0.75 11.65 12.44
CA LEU A 105 1.23 11.70 13.82
C LEU A 105 2.43 12.65 14.01
N GLN A 106 3.28 12.79 12.99
CA GLN A 106 4.41 13.73 12.99
C GLN A 106 4.02 15.12 12.49
N ASN A 107 2.76 15.33 12.11
CA ASN A 107 2.24 16.58 11.57
C ASN A 107 3.10 17.15 10.43
N LEU A 108 3.38 16.28 9.45
CA LEU A 108 4.23 16.55 8.29
C LEU A 108 3.47 17.14 7.10
N SER A 109 2.23 17.61 7.31
CA SER A 109 1.39 18.21 6.26
C SER A 109 2.11 19.37 5.58
N THR A 110 2.28 19.29 4.25
CA THR A 110 2.87 20.40 3.48
C THR A 110 1.81 21.43 3.07
N GLY A 111 0.53 21.13 3.33
CA GLY A 111 -0.61 21.92 2.84
C GLY A 111 -0.93 21.70 1.37
N ARG A 112 -0.08 20.96 0.63
CA ARG A 112 -0.29 20.62 -0.79
C ARG A 112 -0.94 19.25 -0.90
N ALA A 113 -2.27 19.23 -0.98
CA ALA A 113 -3.05 17.98 -0.89
C ALA A 113 -2.59 16.84 -1.81
N ARG A 114 -2.27 17.13 -3.07
CA ARG A 114 -1.79 16.09 -3.99
C ARG A 114 -0.43 15.52 -3.61
N LEU A 115 0.50 16.38 -3.18
CA LEU A 115 1.84 15.96 -2.76
C LEU A 115 1.76 15.12 -1.49
N ASP A 116 0.99 15.58 -0.53
CA ASP A 116 0.78 14.92 0.75
C ASP A 116 0.12 13.54 0.59
N LEU A 117 -0.89 13.43 -0.28
CA LEU A 117 -1.52 12.16 -0.60
C LEU A 117 -0.58 11.22 -1.38
N PHE A 118 0.24 11.76 -2.29
CA PHE A 118 1.27 10.98 -2.99
C PHE A 118 2.31 10.40 -2.01
N ILE A 119 2.83 11.21 -1.08
CA ILE A 119 3.81 10.77 -0.07
C ILE A 119 3.25 9.65 0.81
N ARG A 120 1.95 9.67 1.09
CA ARG A 120 1.27 8.63 1.91
C ARG A 120 0.84 7.41 1.11
N SER A 121 0.86 7.50 -0.21
CA SER A 121 0.37 6.46 -1.08
C SER A 121 1.13 5.12 -1.02
N PRO A 122 2.45 5.07 -0.69
CA PRO A 122 3.18 3.81 -0.60
C PRO A 122 2.49 2.81 0.32
N GLY A 123 2.24 1.63 -0.23
CA GLY A 123 1.61 0.52 0.46
C GLY A 123 2.37 -0.78 0.23
N PHE A 124 2.28 -1.67 1.20
CA PHE A 124 2.82 -3.01 1.14
C PHE A 124 1.71 -4.00 1.47
N THR A 125 1.63 -5.10 0.74
CA THR A 125 0.66 -6.17 1.00
C THR A 125 1.41 -7.47 1.18
N LEU A 126 1.05 -8.19 2.24
CA LEU A 126 1.51 -9.55 2.50
C LEU A 126 0.32 -10.48 2.47
N GLY A 127 0.44 -11.59 1.75
CA GLY A 127 -0.69 -12.50 1.64
C GLY A 127 -0.35 -13.84 1.03
N SER A 128 -1.40 -14.53 0.63
CA SER A 128 -1.31 -15.76 -0.12
C SER A 128 -2.24 -15.76 -1.32
N ARG A 129 -1.78 -16.37 -2.43
CA ARG A 129 -2.66 -16.87 -3.47
C ARG A 129 -3.50 -17.97 -2.85
N LEU A 130 -4.81 -17.85 -2.94
CA LEU A 130 -5.79 -18.80 -2.41
C LEU A 130 -6.24 -19.79 -3.49
N TYR A 131 -6.15 -19.41 -4.76
CA TYR A 131 -6.51 -20.24 -5.92
C TYR A 131 -5.57 -19.98 -7.10
N PRO A 132 -5.12 -21.02 -7.83
CA PRO A 132 -5.49 -22.44 -7.67
C PRO A 132 -4.78 -23.16 -6.52
N ASP A 133 -3.70 -22.58 -5.99
CA ASP A 133 -2.90 -23.17 -4.93
C ASP A 133 -2.34 -22.11 -3.98
N ALA A 134 -2.17 -22.53 -2.72
CA ALA A 134 -1.63 -21.72 -1.63
C ALA A 134 -0.17 -21.33 -1.88
N ARG A 135 0.09 -20.05 -2.14
CA ARG A 135 1.46 -19.50 -2.26
C ARG A 135 1.57 -18.15 -1.62
N PHE A 136 2.61 -17.96 -0.80
CA PHE A 136 2.92 -16.65 -0.25
C PHE A 136 3.25 -15.65 -1.36
N TYR A 137 2.83 -14.40 -1.17
CA TYR A 137 3.28 -13.29 -1.98
C TYR A 137 3.50 -12.05 -1.13
N TRP A 138 4.31 -11.15 -1.68
CA TRP A 138 4.32 -9.78 -1.23
C TRP A 138 4.09 -8.85 -2.42
N GLN A 139 3.56 -7.67 -2.13
CA GLN A 139 3.25 -6.68 -3.14
C GLN A 139 3.56 -5.30 -2.61
N PHE A 140 4.09 -4.44 -3.46
CA PHE A 140 4.32 -3.03 -3.19
C PHE A 140 3.47 -2.20 -4.13
N GLY A 141 2.92 -1.09 -3.66
CA GLY A 141 2.13 -0.18 -4.48
C GLY A 141 2.45 1.28 -4.20
N LEU A 142 2.45 2.09 -5.24
CA LEU A 142 2.60 3.55 -5.17
C LEU A 142 1.44 4.20 -5.93
N GLY A 143 0.87 5.28 -5.41
CA GLY A 143 -0.32 5.93 -5.97
C GLY A 143 -0.16 7.42 -6.19
N ALA A 144 -0.56 7.90 -7.37
CA ALA A 144 -0.68 9.31 -7.68
C ALA A 144 -2.15 9.75 -7.59
N PRO A 145 -2.50 10.73 -6.74
CA PRO A 145 -3.88 11.16 -6.59
C PRO A 145 -4.38 11.90 -7.84
N LEU A 146 -5.44 11.38 -8.45
CA LEU A 146 -6.15 11.99 -9.58
C LEU A 146 -7.30 12.88 -9.09
N LEU A 147 -8.11 12.37 -8.15
CA LEU A 147 -9.20 13.10 -7.51
C LEU A 147 -8.99 13.20 -6.02
N LEU A 148 -9.12 14.42 -5.49
CA LEU A 148 -8.99 14.69 -4.06
C LEU A 148 -10.21 14.20 -3.29
N PRO A 149 -10.04 13.84 -2.01
CA PRO A 149 -11.16 13.47 -1.14
C PRO A 149 -12.23 14.56 -1.07
N LYS A 150 -13.50 14.17 -1.24
CA LYS A 150 -14.66 15.06 -1.12
C LYS A 150 -15.88 14.29 -0.60
N LYS A 151 -16.44 14.75 0.52
CA LYS A 151 -17.60 14.11 1.19
C LYS A 151 -17.28 12.63 1.49
N ARG A 152 -18.01 11.69 0.88
CA ARG A 152 -17.81 10.24 1.03
C ARG A 152 -16.77 9.66 0.06
N LEU A 153 -16.41 10.39 -0.99
CA LEU A 153 -15.34 9.99 -1.90
C LEU A 153 -14.01 10.27 -1.20
N HIS A 154 -13.26 9.23 -0.88
CA HIS A 154 -11.96 9.32 -0.22
C HIS A 154 -10.80 9.36 -1.22
N GLY A 155 -11.07 9.28 -2.52
CA GLY A 155 -10.13 9.64 -3.56
C GLY A 155 -10.23 8.71 -4.76
N LEU A 156 -9.55 9.13 -5.82
CA LEU A 156 -9.23 8.27 -6.96
C LEU A 156 -7.73 8.43 -7.21
N ASP A 157 -6.99 7.33 -7.13
CA ASP A 157 -5.55 7.32 -7.37
C ASP A 157 -5.24 6.48 -8.62
N LEU A 158 -4.24 6.91 -9.39
CA LEU A 158 -3.56 6.06 -10.36
C LEU A 158 -2.43 5.33 -9.63
N ARG A 159 -2.50 4.00 -9.54
CA ARG A 159 -1.55 3.17 -8.80
C ARG A 159 -0.70 2.32 -9.72
N ILE A 160 0.56 2.21 -9.38
CA ILE A 160 1.48 1.22 -9.91
C ILE A 160 1.72 0.20 -8.80
N GLU A 161 1.47 -1.07 -9.09
CA GLU A 161 1.67 -2.15 -8.11
C GLU A 161 2.57 -3.24 -8.66
N PHE A 162 3.56 -3.62 -7.88
CA PHE A 162 4.49 -4.71 -8.16
C PHE A 162 4.20 -5.86 -7.19
N ARG A 163 3.95 -7.06 -7.72
CA ARG A 163 3.72 -8.27 -6.94
C ARG A 163 4.82 -9.29 -7.23
N HIS A 164 5.33 -9.91 -6.17
CA HIS A 164 6.30 -10.99 -6.26
C HIS A 164 5.74 -12.26 -5.61
N GLN A 165 5.83 -13.38 -6.32
CA GLN A 165 5.42 -14.70 -5.86
C GLN A 165 6.52 -15.73 -6.13
N PRO A 166 7.01 -16.46 -5.11
CA PRO A 166 7.89 -17.60 -5.34
C PRO A 166 7.16 -18.71 -6.12
N LYS A 167 7.82 -19.35 -7.09
CA LYS A 167 7.23 -20.49 -7.82
C LYS A 167 7.29 -21.80 -7.04
N THR A 168 8.28 -21.99 -6.18
CA THR A 168 8.43 -23.22 -5.41
C THR A 168 7.58 -23.22 -4.14
N ARG A 169 6.86 -24.33 -3.89
CA ARG A 169 6.40 -24.73 -2.55
C ARG A 169 7.64 -25.02 -1.70
N ALA A 170 8.28 -24.02 -1.12
CA ALA A 170 9.57 -24.24 -0.47
C ALA A 170 9.41 -24.99 0.88
N LEU A 171 9.65 -26.30 0.84
CA LEU A 171 10.12 -27.12 1.97
C LEU A 171 11.17 -28.14 1.47
N ARG A 172 12.19 -27.69 0.74
CA ARG A 172 13.44 -28.47 0.60
C ARG A 172 14.61 -27.58 0.19
N ASN A 173 15.64 -27.60 1.03
CA ASN A 173 16.99 -27.11 0.72
C ASN A 173 17.46 -27.65 -0.63
N THR A 174 17.98 -26.78 -1.50
CA THR A 174 19.22 -26.93 -2.30
C THR A 174 19.34 -25.76 -3.29
N ASP A 175 20.28 -24.86 -3.02
CA ASP A 175 21.25 -24.26 -3.97
C ASP A 175 20.78 -23.60 -5.28
N GLY A 176 19.58 -23.04 -5.34
CA GLY A 176 19.16 -22.17 -6.45
C GLY A 176 18.31 -21.01 -5.97
N LEU A 177 18.50 -19.81 -6.54
CA LEU A 177 17.50 -18.75 -6.47
C LEU A 177 16.22 -19.32 -7.10
N GLY A 178 15.28 -19.74 -6.26
CA GLY A 178 14.04 -20.36 -6.70
C GLY A 178 13.33 -19.46 -7.71
N GLU A 179 12.81 -20.05 -8.80
CA GLU A 179 12.09 -19.28 -9.81
C GLU A 179 10.97 -18.46 -9.15
N ALA A 180 10.78 -17.22 -9.60
CA ALA A 180 9.75 -16.32 -9.13
C ALA A 180 8.85 -15.87 -10.28
N VAL A 181 7.64 -15.43 -9.93
CA VAL A 181 6.73 -14.71 -10.81
C VAL A 181 6.69 -13.27 -10.35
N TYR A 182 6.88 -12.37 -11.30
CA TYR A 182 6.79 -10.93 -11.09
C TYR A 182 5.59 -10.40 -11.87
N GLU A 183 4.77 -9.59 -11.21
CA GLU A 183 3.62 -8.95 -11.85
C GLU A 183 3.70 -7.45 -11.62
N LEU A 184 3.44 -6.67 -12.67
CA LEU A 184 3.39 -5.21 -12.63
C LEU A 184 2.05 -4.75 -13.15
N TYR A 185 1.31 -3.98 -12.36
CA TYR A 185 -0.03 -3.49 -12.67
C TYR A 185 -0.07 -1.97 -12.67
N LEU A 186 -0.89 -1.42 -13.57
CA LEU A 186 -1.38 -0.05 -13.54
C LEU A 186 -2.88 -0.10 -13.22
N LEU A 187 -3.29 0.52 -12.12
CA LEU A 187 -4.62 0.38 -11.53
C LEU A 187 -5.24 1.74 -11.23
N PHE A 188 -6.55 1.84 -11.32
CA PHE A 188 -7.32 2.90 -10.69
C PHE A 188 -7.80 2.44 -9.31
N ASP A 189 -7.49 3.17 -8.26
CA ASP A 189 -7.92 2.90 -6.88
C ASP A 189 -8.96 3.92 -6.46
N LEU A 190 -10.22 3.49 -6.41
CA LEU A 190 -11.36 4.28 -5.97
C LEU A 190 -11.65 3.96 -4.51
N ALA A 191 -11.44 4.94 -3.63
CA ALA A 191 -11.70 4.80 -2.20
C ALA A 191 -12.96 5.59 -1.78
N ILE A 192 -13.82 4.96 -0.98
CA ILE A 192 -15.01 5.57 -0.38
C ILE A 192 -15.04 5.33 1.13
N ALA A 193 -15.54 6.30 1.89
CA ALA A 193 -15.78 6.11 3.33
C ALA A 193 -16.96 5.18 3.59
N LEU A 194 -16.78 4.28 4.54
CA LEU A 194 -17.83 3.51 5.19
C LEU A 194 -18.04 4.07 6.60
N GLY A 195 -19.29 4.40 6.93
CA GLY A 195 -19.66 5.04 8.20
C GLY A 195 -20.03 6.51 8.04
N GLY A 196 -20.99 6.95 8.86
CA GLY A 196 -21.45 8.32 8.91
C GLY A 196 -21.23 8.88 10.31
N ARG A 197 -20.36 9.87 10.46
CA ARG A 197 -20.70 10.94 11.38
C ARG A 197 -21.72 11.83 10.67
N PRO A 198 -22.83 12.22 11.33
CA PRO A 198 -23.68 13.26 10.80
C PRO A 198 -22.80 14.50 10.59
N LEU A 199 -23.00 15.18 9.47
CA LEU A 199 -22.42 16.49 9.22
C LEU A 199 -22.91 17.41 10.35
N SER A 200 -22.16 17.55 11.45
CA SER A 200 -22.39 18.65 12.36
C SER A 200 -21.97 19.91 11.60
N ARG A 201 -22.97 20.74 11.32
CA ARG A 201 -22.84 22.07 10.73
C ARG A 201 -21.91 22.95 11.53
#